data_AF-A0A2W1NBM6-F1
#
_entry.id   AF-A0A2W1NBM6-F1
#
_cell.length_a   1.000
_cell.length_b   1.000
_cell.length_c   1.000
_cell.angle_alpha   90.00
_cell.angle_beta   90.00
_cell.angle_gamma   90.00
#
_symmetry.space_group_name_H-M   'P 1'
#
loop_
_entity.id
_entity.type
_entity.pdbx_description
1 polymer ?
#
loop_
_entity_poly.entity_id
_entity_poly.type
_entity_poly.pdbx_seq_one_letter_code
_entity_poly.pdbx_strand_id
1 'polypeptide(L)'
;MSAFSSPWFKVPFVAGLLMIALWAFLTALHDAHDTGYALAEAKGQAALEQLRMEHANADAARALQAAADAKAAANALREQTQRADQVAARLADQQRQYRQNTDRLTGEIARVNDLYRAALDAPPVPLPDCRFTRGFVRVWDEATGAAMPAHSGGAAATSADAGAADQLDAGIGRADLLRHHIRYAEQCRTTAAQLDALIDVLEDH
;
A
#
# COMPACT_ATOMS: atom_id res chain seq x y z
N MET A 1 -15.92 -117.12 22.57
CA MET A 1 -17.12 -116.95 21.73
C MET A 1 -17.46 -115.47 21.68
N SER A 2 -16.98 -114.80 20.64
CA SER A 2 -17.21 -113.39 20.34
C SER A 2 -18.51 -113.26 19.56
N ALA A 3 -19.53 -112.61 20.13
CA ALA A 3 -20.80 -112.39 19.45
C ALA A 3 -21.39 -111.01 19.79
N PHE A 4 -21.55 -110.21 18.74
CA PHE A 4 -22.38 -108.99 18.63
C PHE A 4 -21.95 -107.71 19.37
N SER A 5 -20.81 -107.15 18.97
CA SER A 5 -20.68 -105.68 18.92
C SER A 5 -21.39 -105.18 17.65
N SER A 6 -22.70 -104.99 17.71
CA SER A 6 -23.48 -104.39 16.61
C SER A 6 -23.05 -102.93 16.40
N PRO A 7 -22.43 -102.58 15.25
CA PRO A 7 -22.12 -101.17 14.94
C PRO A 7 -23.39 -100.35 14.68
N TRP A 8 -24.54 -100.99 14.47
CA TRP A 8 -25.77 -100.36 14.00
C TRP A 8 -26.47 -99.48 15.05
N PHE A 9 -26.22 -99.72 16.35
CA PHE A 9 -26.80 -98.92 17.45
C PHE A 9 -25.86 -97.82 17.98
N LYS A 10 -24.53 -97.96 17.80
CA LYS A 10 -23.53 -96.97 18.24
C LYS A 10 -23.38 -95.81 17.25
N VAL A 11 -23.56 -96.09 15.96
CA VAL A 11 -23.50 -95.10 14.87
C VAL A 11 -24.52 -93.96 15.04
N PRO A 12 -25.82 -94.19 15.31
CA PRO A 12 -26.78 -93.08 15.47
C PRO A 12 -26.50 -92.23 16.73
N PHE A 13 -26.00 -92.83 17.82
CA PHE A 13 -25.69 -92.09 19.05
C PHE A 13 -24.45 -91.21 18.90
N VAL A 14 -23.39 -91.73 18.26
CA VAL A 14 -22.18 -90.95 17.94
C VAL A 14 -22.49 -89.86 16.92
N ALA A 15 -23.32 -90.14 15.91
CA ALA A 15 -23.78 -89.13 14.95
C ALA A 15 -24.62 -88.02 15.62
N GLY A 16 -25.50 -88.37 16.58
CA GLY A 16 -26.26 -87.41 17.37
C GLY A 16 -25.37 -86.51 18.22
N LEU A 17 -24.36 -87.07 18.90
CA LEU A 17 -23.38 -86.29 19.67
C LEU A 17 -22.53 -85.37 18.78
N LEU A 18 -22.11 -85.84 17.60
CA LEU A 18 -21.39 -85.02 16.63
C LEU A 18 -22.25 -83.87 16.08
N MET A 19 -23.54 -84.10 15.85
CA MET A 19 -24.49 -83.04 15.45
C MET A 19 -24.69 -82.00 16.56
N ILE A 20 -24.79 -82.42 17.82
CA ILE A 20 -24.89 -81.48 18.96
C ILE A 20 -23.59 -80.68 19.11
N ALA A 21 -22.43 -81.33 18.99
CA ALA A 21 -21.14 -80.66 19.06
C ALA A 21 -20.95 -79.66 17.90
N LEU A 22 -21.36 -80.03 16.69
CA LEU A 22 -21.35 -79.15 15.53
C LEU A 22 -22.30 -77.97 15.72
N TRP A 23 -23.53 -78.21 16.22
CA TRP A 23 -24.49 -77.15 16.50
C TRP A 23 -23.98 -76.17 17.57
N ALA A 24 -23.41 -76.67 18.67
CA ALA A 24 -22.79 -75.85 19.70
C ALA A 24 -21.57 -75.06 19.18
N PHE A 25 -20.80 -75.63 18.25
CA PHE A 25 -19.69 -74.94 17.60
C PHE A 25 -20.18 -73.81 16.67
N LEU A 26 -21.22 -74.05 15.87
CA LEU A 26 -21.80 -73.03 15.00
C LEU A 26 -22.43 -71.88 15.80
N THR A 27 -23.11 -72.16 16.90
CA THR A 27 -23.69 -71.11 17.76
C THR A 27 -22.60 -70.30 18.46
N ALA A 28 -21.53 -70.94 18.94
CA ALA A 28 -20.38 -70.25 19.51
C ALA A 28 -19.66 -69.36 18.48
N LEU A 29 -19.56 -69.79 17.22
CA LEU A 29 -19.01 -68.95 16.14
C LEU A 29 -19.90 -67.74 15.83
N HIS A 30 -21.23 -67.92 15.85
CA HIS A 30 -22.17 -66.83 15.60
C HIS A 30 -22.12 -65.77 16.71
N ASP A 31 -22.15 -66.20 17.97
CA ASP A 31 -22.09 -65.31 19.14
C ASP A 31 -20.74 -64.57 19.21
N ALA A 32 -19.64 -65.25 18.88
CA ALA A 32 -18.32 -64.63 18.76
C ALA A 32 -18.24 -63.62 17.61
N HIS A 33 -18.90 -63.89 16.48
CA HIS A 33 -18.95 -62.98 15.34
C HIS A 33 -19.76 -61.72 15.68
N ASP A 34 -20.93 -61.86 16.29
CA ASP A 34 -21.79 -60.73 16.65
C ASP A 34 -21.17 -59.87 17.74
N THR A 35 -20.57 -60.50 18.76
CA THR A 35 -19.82 -59.79 19.81
C THR A 35 -18.59 -59.07 19.22
N GLY A 36 -17.88 -59.71 18.31
CA GLY A 36 -16.73 -59.12 17.61
C GLY A 36 -17.12 -57.93 16.73
N TYR A 37 -18.23 -58.05 15.99
CA TYR A 37 -18.77 -57.00 15.15
C TYR A 37 -19.26 -55.81 15.97
N ALA A 38 -20.05 -56.04 17.02
CA ALA A 38 -20.52 -54.99 17.92
C ALA A 38 -19.37 -54.25 18.61
N LEU A 39 -18.32 -54.98 19.03
CA LEU A 39 -17.12 -54.37 19.61
C LEU A 39 -16.34 -53.53 18.58
N ALA A 40 -16.21 -54.02 17.34
CA ALA A 40 -15.56 -53.30 16.26
C ALA A 40 -16.34 -52.03 15.87
N GLU A 41 -17.67 -52.12 15.81
CA GLU A 41 -18.55 -50.99 15.53
C GLU A 41 -18.47 -49.93 16.63
N ALA A 42 -18.55 -50.33 17.91
CA ALA A 42 -18.41 -49.40 19.03
C ALA A 42 -17.05 -48.69 19.05
N LYS A 43 -15.95 -49.42 18.79
CA LYS A 43 -14.61 -48.82 18.66
C LYS A 43 -14.51 -47.89 17.45
N GLY A 44 -15.13 -48.25 16.33
CA GLY A 44 -15.18 -47.43 15.12
C GLY A 44 -15.94 -46.12 15.34
N GLN A 45 -17.10 -46.18 15.98
CA GLN A 45 -17.89 -45.00 16.33
C GLN A 45 -17.13 -44.09 17.31
N ALA A 46 -16.52 -44.67 18.35
CA ALA A 46 -15.72 -43.91 19.31
C ALA A 46 -14.51 -43.22 18.66
N ALA A 47 -13.77 -43.93 17.79
CA ALA A 47 -12.64 -43.35 17.05
C ALA A 47 -13.09 -42.23 16.11
N LEU A 48 -14.25 -42.38 15.48
CA LEU A 48 -14.80 -41.41 14.55
C LEU A 48 -15.30 -40.14 15.28
N GLU A 49 -15.93 -40.29 16.45
CA GLU A 49 -16.27 -39.15 17.31
C GLU A 49 -15.03 -38.43 17.82
N GLN A 50 -14.00 -39.15 18.24
CA GLN A 50 -12.73 -38.56 18.65
C GLN A 50 -12.10 -37.75 17.51
N LEU A 51 -12.04 -38.31 16.29
CA LEU A 51 -11.50 -37.61 15.13
C LEU A 51 -12.31 -36.34 14.78
N ARG A 52 -13.65 -36.41 14.88
CA ARG A 52 -14.52 -35.25 14.68
C ARG A 52 -14.25 -34.14 15.71
N MET A 53 -14.05 -34.50 16.97
CA MET A 53 -13.73 -33.54 18.03
C MET A 53 -12.35 -32.90 17.82
N GLU A 54 -11.35 -33.69 17.46
CA GLU A 54 -10.01 -33.19 17.13
C GLU A 54 -10.05 -32.23 15.93
N HIS A 55 -10.77 -32.59 14.86
CA HIS A 55 -10.98 -31.71 13.71
C HIS A 55 -11.72 -30.42 14.08
N ALA A 56 -12.81 -30.52 14.84
CA ALA A 56 -13.57 -29.33 15.27
C ALA A 56 -12.72 -28.39 16.13
N ASN A 57 -11.89 -28.94 17.03
CA ASN A 57 -10.96 -28.15 17.84
C ASN A 57 -9.86 -27.51 16.99
N ALA A 58 -9.30 -28.26 16.02
CA ALA A 58 -8.30 -27.73 15.09
C ALA A 58 -8.89 -26.62 14.19
N ASP A 59 -10.12 -26.78 13.73
CA ASP A 59 -10.84 -25.78 12.93
C ASP A 59 -11.11 -24.52 13.75
N ALA A 60 -11.57 -24.67 14.99
CA ALA A 60 -11.77 -23.55 15.90
C ALA A 60 -10.46 -22.81 16.20
N ALA A 61 -9.37 -23.54 16.45
CA ALA A 61 -8.05 -22.95 16.68
C ALA A 61 -7.55 -22.18 15.44
N ARG A 62 -7.69 -22.77 14.23
CA ARG A 62 -7.34 -22.12 12.96
C ARG A 62 -8.19 -20.87 12.72
N ALA A 63 -9.49 -20.91 12.99
CA ALA A 63 -10.37 -19.76 12.84
C ALA A 63 -9.99 -18.61 13.79
N LEU A 64 -9.65 -18.93 15.05
CA LEU A 64 -9.17 -17.94 16.02
C LEU A 64 -7.85 -17.30 15.59
N GLN A 65 -6.89 -18.10 15.12
CA GLN A 65 -5.62 -17.60 14.59
C GLN A 65 -5.84 -16.71 13.37
N ALA A 66 -6.62 -17.17 12.38
CA ALA A 66 -6.93 -16.37 11.20
C ALA A 66 -7.62 -15.05 11.55
N ALA A 67 -8.51 -15.03 12.55
CA ALA A 67 -9.14 -13.80 13.02
C ALA A 67 -8.14 -12.86 13.72
N ALA A 68 -7.21 -13.40 14.51
CA ALA A 68 -6.15 -12.62 15.15
C ALA A 68 -5.19 -12.02 14.13
N ASP A 69 -4.76 -12.81 13.14
CA ASP A 69 -3.88 -12.37 12.05
C ASP A 69 -4.56 -11.32 11.18
N ALA A 70 -5.83 -11.53 10.81
CA ALA A 70 -6.62 -10.55 10.07
C ALA A 70 -6.76 -9.23 10.84
N LYS A 71 -6.96 -9.29 12.16
CA LYS A 71 -7.02 -8.09 13.01
C LYS A 71 -5.67 -7.39 13.11
N ALA A 72 -4.58 -8.14 13.25
CA ALA A 72 -3.22 -7.59 13.28
C ALA A 72 -2.88 -6.91 11.95
N ALA A 73 -3.15 -7.56 10.81
CA ALA A 73 -2.97 -6.98 9.48
C ALA A 73 -3.84 -5.73 9.27
N ALA A 74 -5.11 -5.76 9.69
CA ALA A 74 -6.00 -4.60 9.60
C ALA A 74 -5.52 -3.42 10.45
N ASN A 75 -4.96 -3.68 11.64
CA ASN A 75 -4.39 -2.66 12.50
C ASN A 75 -3.11 -2.06 11.91
N ALA A 76 -2.21 -2.91 11.39
CA ALA A 76 -0.99 -2.47 10.71
C ALA A 76 -1.32 -1.58 9.50
N LEU A 77 -2.31 -1.99 8.69
CA LEU A 77 -2.78 -1.19 7.56
C LEU A 77 -3.36 0.16 8.02
N ARG A 78 -4.19 0.17 9.07
CA ARG A 78 -4.75 1.40 9.64
C ARG A 78 -3.65 2.34 10.11
N GLU A 79 -2.65 1.83 10.80
CA GLU A 79 -1.52 2.64 11.28
C GLU A 79 -0.75 3.26 10.11
N GLN A 80 -0.46 2.49 9.07
CA GLN A 80 0.18 3.00 7.84
C GLN A 80 -0.68 4.09 7.18
N THR A 81 -2.00 3.88 7.04
CA THR A 81 -2.89 4.90 6.47
C THR A 81 -2.94 6.17 7.31
N GLN A 82 -3.00 6.06 8.64
CA GLN A 82 -3.02 7.21 9.54
C GLN A 82 -1.72 8.02 9.45
N ARG A 83 -0.56 7.36 9.33
CA ARG A 83 0.72 8.03 9.13
C ARG A 83 0.75 8.77 7.79
N ALA A 84 0.35 8.11 6.71
CA ALA A 84 0.28 8.72 5.38
C ALA A 84 -0.67 9.95 5.37
N ASP A 85 -1.84 9.84 6.00
CA ASP A 85 -2.80 10.93 6.11
C ASP A 85 -2.23 12.12 6.90
N GLN A 86 -1.48 11.87 7.98
CA GLN A 86 -0.83 12.92 8.77
C GLN A 86 0.23 13.66 7.96
N VAL A 87 1.09 12.95 7.22
CA VAL A 87 2.10 13.57 6.35
C VAL A 87 1.43 14.38 5.24
N ALA A 88 0.39 13.83 4.60
CA ALA A 88 -0.36 14.53 3.58
C ALA A 88 -1.03 15.81 4.10
N ALA A 89 -1.59 15.77 5.31
CA ALA A 89 -2.18 16.95 5.96
C ALA A 89 -1.13 18.03 6.24
N ARG A 90 0.03 17.66 6.81
CA ARG A 90 1.14 18.60 7.07
C ARG A 90 1.64 19.26 5.78
N LEU A 91 1.82 18.47 4.72
CA LEU A 91 2.24 18.98 3.41
C LEU A 91 1.21 19.96 2.84
N ALA A 92 -0.08 19.62 2.93
CA ALA A 92 -1.15 20.50 2.49
C ALA A 92 -1.17 21.83 3.27
N ASP A 93 -0.89 21.79 4.59
CA ASP A 93 -0.82 22.98 5.44
C ASP A 93 0.36 23.88 5.06
N GLN A 94 1.55 23.30 4.86
CA GLN A 94 2.73 24.03 4.40
C GLN A 94 2.50 24.70 3.04
N GLN A 95 1.91 23.99 2.08
CA GLN A 95 1.56 24.56 0.77
C GLN A 95 0.60 25.75 0.89
N ARG A 96 -0.39 25.67 1.77
CA ARG A 96 -1.30 26.81 2.02
C ARG A 96 -0.55 28.01 2.61
N GLN A 97 0.37 27.78 3.54
CA GLN A 97 1.20 28.85 4.11
C GLN A 97 2.11 29.50 3.05
N TYR A 98 2.71 28.70 2.17
CA TYR A 98 3.53 29.23 1.08
C TYR A 98 2.71 30.09 0.11
N ARG A 99 1.51 29.65 -0.28
CA ARG A 99 0.59 30.45 -1.11
C ARG A 99 0.18 31.76 -0.46
N GLN A 100 -0.23 31.72 0.81
CA GLN A 100 -0.59 32.93 1.56
C GLN A 100 0.58 33.93 1.62
N ASN A 101 1.80 33.42 1.82
CA ASN A 101 2.99 34.26 1.81
C ASN A 101 3.27 34.85 0.42
N THR A 102 3.13 34.07 -0.65
CA THR A 102 3.25 34.57 -2.03
C THR A 102 2.24 35.65 -2.32
N ASP A 103 0.97 35.45 -1.94
CA ASP A 103 -0.10 36.43 -2.18
C ASP A 103 0.18 37.74 -1.44
N ARG A 104 0.59 37.65 -0.16
CA ARG A 104 1.01 38.81 0.63
C ARG A 104 2.18 39.54 -0.04
N LEU A 105 3.26 38.82 -0.36
CA LEU A 105 4.46 39.40 -0.96
C LEU A 105 4.17 40.02 -2.33
N THR A 106 3.30 39.39 -3.12
CA THR A 106 2.86 39.91 -4.42
C THR A 106 2.09 41.22 -4.28
N GLY A 107 1.22 41.32 -3.26
CA GLY A 107 0.52 42.57 -2.93
C GLY A 107 1.48 43.69 -2.46
N GLU A 108 2.59 43.34 -1.83
CA GLU A 108 3.61 44.30 -1.38
C GLU A 108 4.45 44.87 -2.52
N ILE A 109 4.49 44.22 -3.71
CA ILE A 109 5.32 44.65 -4.85
C ILE A 109 5.01 46.09 -5.24
N ALA A 110 3.74 46.47 -5.36
CA ALA A 110 3.36 47.84 -5.73
C ALA A 110 3.91 48.87 -4.73
N ARG A 111 3.82 48.56 -3.43
CA ARG A 111 4.29 49.46 -2.36
C ARG A 111 5.80 49.69 -2.40
N VAL A 112 6.59 48.68 -2.76
CA VAL A 112 8.07 48.75 -2.67
C VAL A 112 8.76 49.17 -3.97
N ASN A 113 8.02 49.24 -5.08
CA ASN A 113 8.63 49.40 -6.40
C ASN A 113 8.49 50.81 -7.01
N ASP A 114 7.68 51.68 -6.41
CA ASP A 114 7.33 52.98 -7.00
C ASP A 114 8.24 54.13 -6.55
N LEU A 115 8.62 54.16 -5.26
CA LEU A 115 9.29 55.31 -4.65
C LEU A 115 10.60 54.91 -3.95
N TYR A 116 11.64 55.72 -4.15
CA TYR A 116 12.94 55.59 -3.50
C TYR A 116 13.26 56.84 -2.67
N ARG A 117 13.96 56.66 -1.55
CA ARG A 117 14.51 57.77 -0.74
C ARG A 117 15.99 57.54 -0.57
N ALA A 118 16.80 58.58 -0.82
CA ALA A 118 18.25 58.51 -0.69
C ALA A 118 18.73 58.51 0.78
N ALA A 119 17.93 59.08 1.68
CA ALA A 119 18.14 59.11 3.12
C ALA A 119 16.78 59.07 3.82
N LEU A 120 16.75 58.74 5.12
CA LEU A 120 15.50 58.53 5.87
C LEU A 120 14.63 59.81 5.96
N ASP A 121 15.29 60.96 5.96
CA ASP A 121 14.73 62.31 6.01
C ASP A 121 14.50 62.94 4.61
N ALA A 122 14.92 62.27 3.53
CA ALA A 122 14.74 62.76 2.17
C ALA A 122 13.30 62.53 1.64
N PRO A 123 12.77 63.43 0.80
CA PRO A 123 11.49 63.21 0.12
C PRO A 123 11.57 62.00 -0.84
N PRO A 124 10.46 61.28 -1.07
CA PRO A 124 10.44 60.14 -1.97
C PRO A 124 10.49 60.62 -3.44
N VAL A 125 11.28 59.94 -4.26
CA VAL A 125 11.46 60.22 -5.68
C VAL A 125 11.07 58.96 -6.47
N PRO A 126 10.38 59.08 -7.63
CA PRO A 126 10.07 57.93 -8.46
C PRO A 126 11.34 57.20 -8.91
N LEU A 127 11.30 55.86 -8.93
CA LEU A 127 12.43 55.10 -9.45
C LEU A 127 12.56 55.27 -10.97
N PRO A 128 13.79 55.28 -11.51
CA PRO A 128 14.00 55.21 -12.95
C PRO A 128 13.38 53.96 -13.57
N ASP A 129 12.91 54.11 -14.81
CA ASP A 129 12.41 53.01 -15.64
C ASP A 129 13.45 51.89 -15.74
N CYS A 130 13.07 50.70 -15.29
CA CYS A 130 13.89 49.49 -15.38
C CYS A 130 13.39 48.68 -16.58
N ARG A 131 14.20 48.66 -17.65
CA ARG A 131 13.92 47.91 -18.89
C ARG A 131 14.89 46.74 -18.99
N PHE A 132 14.38 45.57 -19.33
CA PHE A 132 15.20 44.39 -19.60
C PHE A 132 15.18 44.08 -21.10
N THR A 133 16.29 43.57 -21.61
CA THR A 133 16.40 43.23 -23.02
C THR A 133 15.88 41.82 -23.30
N ARG A 134 15.53 41.52 -24.55
CA ARG A 134 15.12 40.17 -24.96
C ARG A 134 16.21 39.12 -24.70
N GLY A 135 17.48 39.50 -24.85
CA GLY A 135 18.61 38.64 -24.54
C GLY A 135 18.72 38.31 -23.05
N PHE A 136 18.39 39.26 -22.16
CA PHE A 136 18.26 38.98 -20.72
C PHE A 136 17.18 37.92 -20.46
N VAL A 137 16.00 38.08 -21.05
CA VAL A 137 14.88 37.13 -20.89
C VAL A 137 15.23 35.76 -21.46
N ARG A 138 15.90 35.70 -22.62
CA ARG A 138 16.35 34.43 -23.20
C ARG A 138 17.26 33.65 -22.24
N VAL A 139 18.26 34.30 -21.66
CA VAL A 139 19.17 33.66 -20.68
C VAL A 139 18.42 33.28 -19.40
N TRP A 140 17.48 34.12 -18.95
CA TRP A 140 16.63 33.84 -17.80
C TRP A 140 15.74 32.60 -18.01
N ASP A 141 15.09 32.50 -19.16
CA ASP A 141 14.22 31.38 -19.52
C ASP A 141 15.02 30.08 -19.69
N GLU A 142 16.24 30.16 -20.23
CA GLU A 142 17.16 29.03 -20.31
C GLU A 142 17.57 28.56 -18.91
N ALA A 143 17.93 29.49 -18.02
CA ALA A 143 18.31 29.15 -16.64
C ALA A 143 17.15 28.58 -15.81
N THR A 144 15.92 29.02 -16.06
CA THR A 144 14.72 28.54 -15.35
C THR A 144 14.09 27.30 -16.00
N GLY A 145 14.59 26.85 -17.16
CA GLY A 145 14.03 25.75 -17.93
C GLY A 145 12.72 26.09 -18.65
N ALA A 146 12.35 27.37 -18.71
CA ALA A 146 11.19 27.88 -19.44
C ALA A 146 11.46 28.10 -20.94
N ALA A 147 12.72 27.98 -21.38
CA ALA A 147 13.10 28.14 -22.77
C ALA A 147 12.33 27.16 -23.67
N MET A 148 11.52 27.71 -24.57
CA MET A 148 10.85 26.91 -25.59
C MET A 148 11.85 26.56 -26.71
N PRO A 149 11.88 25.32 -27.19
CA PRO A 149 12.65 24.97 -28.38
C PRO A 149 12.23 25.88 -29.53
N ALA A 150 13.19 26.50 -30.19
CA ALA A 150 12.90 27.36 -31.34
C ALA A 150 12.14 26.53 -32.39
N HIS A 151 10.91 26.95 -32.71
CA HIS A 151 10.17 26.38 -33.85
C HIS A 151 11.00 26.65 -35.11
N SER A 152 11.61 25.61 -35.67
CA SER A 152 12.44 25.68 -36.87
C SER A 152 11.57 25.98 -38.09
N GLY A 153 11.22 27.26 -38.28
CA GLY A 153 10.35 27.69 -39.37
C GLY A 153 10.69 29.06 -39.97
N GLY A 154 11.69 29.77 -39.46
CA GLY A 154 12.15 31.05 -40.02
C GLY A 154 13.62 30.98 -40.37
N ALA A 155 13.98 31.46 -41.56
CA ALA A 155 15.35 31.55 -42.05
C ALA A 155 16.31 31.98 -40.95
N ALA A 156 17.43 31.24 -40.80
CA ALA A 156 18.47 31.52 -39.82
C ALA A 156 18.91 32.98 -39.95
N ALA A 157 18.47 33.82 -39.01
CA ALA A 157 18.94 35.17 -38.88
C ALA A 157 20.47 35.11 -38.70
N THR A 158 21.18 35.93 -39.46
CA THR A 158 22.63 36.08 -39.33
C THR A 158 22.98 36.39 -37.87
N SER A 159 24.11 35.90 -37.36
CA SER A 159 24.48 36.05 -35.93
C SER A 159 24.47 37.51 -35.43
N ALA A 160 24.71 38.48 -36.32
CA ALA A 160 24.58 39.91 -36.04
C ALA A 160 23.12 40.35 -35.83
N ASP A 161 22.17 39.82 -36.60
CA ASP A 161 20.73 40.13 -36.47
C ASP A 161 20.13 39.49 -35.21
N ALA A 162 20.62 38.30 -34.82
CA ALA A 162 20.27 37.68 -33.55
C ALA A 162 20.77 38.52 -32.35
N GLY A 163 22.01 39.03 -32.42
CA GLY A 163 22.58 39.92 -31.39
C GLY A 163 21.87 41.28 -31.29
N ALA A 164 21.37 41.83 -32.40
CA ALA A 164 20.56 43.04 -32.41
C ALA A 164 19.15 42.80 -31.86
N ALA A 165 18.54 41.65 -32.17
CA ALA A 165 17.24 41.27 -31.63
C ALA A 165 17.27 41.09 -30.09
N ASP A 166 18.38 40.57 -29.55
CA ASP A 166 18.60 40.41 -28.11
C ASP A 166 18.69 41.76 -27.36
N GLN A 167 18.95 42.88 -28.04
CA GLN A 167 19.02 44.22 -27.44
C GLN A 167 17.68 44.94 -27.37
N LEU A 168 16.65 44.43 -28.05
CA LEU A 168 15.31 45.02 -28.01
C LEU A 168 14.71 44.93 -26.61
N ASP A 169 13.82 45.88 -26.27
CA ASP A 169 13.05 45.83 -25.03
C ASP A 169 12.19 44.56 -25.01
N ALA A 170 12.26 43.82 -23.91
CA ALA A 170 11.42 42.66 -23.65
C ALA A 170 10.02 43.06 -23.14
N GLY A 171 9.82 44.31 -22.73
CA GLY A 171 8.54 44.81 -22.21
C GLY A 171 8.23 44.33 -20.79
N ILE A 172 9.21 43.74 -20.09
CA ILE A 172 9.09 43.36 -18.69
C ILE A 172 9.78 44.40 -17.79
N GLY A 173 9.19 44.64 -16.62
CA GLY A 173 9.68 45.61 -15.65
C GLY A 173 10.14 44.99 -14.33
N ARG A 174 10.58 45.83 -13.39
CA ARG A 174 11.04 45.42 -12.05
C ARG A 174 9.96 44.65 -11.26
N ALA A 175 8.69 45.05 -11.41
CA ALA A 175 7.57 44.38 -10.76
C ALA A 175 7.37 42.95 -11.26
N ASP A 176 7.56 42.72 -12.57
CA ASP A 176 7.40 41.39 -13.17
C ASP A 176 8.52 40.45 -12.73
N LEU A 177 9.75 40.96 -12.66
CA LEU A 177 10.90 40.20 -12.17
C LEU A 177 10.74 39.81 -10.69
N LEU A 178 10.31 40.74 -9.84
CA LEU A 178 10.08 40.45 -8.43
C LEU A 178 8.92 39.46 -8.24
N ARG A 179 7.83 39.61 -9.02
CA ARG A 179 6.70 38.69 -9.01
C ARG A 179 7.11 37.28 -9.44
N HIS A 180 7.91 37.18 -10.50
CA HIS A 180 8.49 35.91 -10.92
C HIS A 180 9.33 35.30 -9.80
N HIS A 181 10.25 36.06 -9.20
CA HIS A 181 11.12 35.55 -8.14
C HIS A 181 10.34 35.03 -6.93
N ILE A 182 9.30 35.75 -6.49
CA ILE A 182 8.43 35.32 -5.38
C ILE A 182 7.77 33.98 -5.71
N ARG A 183 7.20 33.84 -6.91
CA ARG A 183 6.56 32.60 -7.35
C ARG A 183 7.56 31.45 -7.53
N TYR A 184 8.72 31.73 -8.08
CA TYR A 184 9.79 30.75 -8.24
C TYR A 184 10.28 30.24 -6.87
N ALA A 185 10.48 31.14 -5.91
CA ALA A 185 10.84 30.77 -4.54
C ALA A 185 9.74 29.96 -3.82
N GLU A 186 8.46 30.21 -4.11
CA GLU A 186 7.36 29.35 -3.65
C GLU A 186 7.45 27.94 -4.24
N GLN A 187 7.70 27.84 -5.54
CA GLN A 187 7.86 26.55 -6.23
C GLN A 187 9.00 25.74 -5.63
N CYS A 188 10.19 26.34 -5.47
CA CYS A 188 11.34 25.67 -4.86
C CYS A 188 11.03 25.14 -3.45
N ARG A 189 10.40 25.97 -2.59
CA ARG A 189 10.02 25.57 -1.22
C ARG A 189 8.97 24.47 -1.20
N THR A 190 8.03 24.51 -2.15
CA THR A 190 7.00 23.47 -2.30
C THR A 190 7.63 22.14 -2.72
N THR A 191 8.56 22.15 -3.68
CA THR A 191 9.27 20.95 -4.09
C THR A 191 10.13 20.39 -2.96
N ALA A 192 10.86 21.24 -2.23
CA ALA A 192 11.62 20.80 -1.06
C ALA A 192 10.71 20.12 -0.01
N ALA A 193 9.59 20.75 0.33
CA ALA A 193 8.62 20.17 1.27
C ALA A 193 8.02 18.84 0.80
N GLN A 194 7.78 18.67 -0.51
CA GLN A 194 7.33 17.40 -1.08
C GLN A 194 8.38 16.30 -0.97
N LEU A 195 9.66 16.64 -1.18
CA LEU A 195 10.77 15.71 -1.05
C LEU A 195 10.98 15.31 0.42
N ASP A 196 10.96 16.27 1.34
CA ASP A 196 11.05 16.00 2.77
C ASP A 196 9.91 15.08 3.23
N ALA A 197 8.67 15.38 2.82
CA ALA A 197 7.52 14.53 3.13
C ALA A 197 7.65 13.10 2.54
N LEU A 198 8.29 12.94 1.38
CA LEU A 198 8.55 11.63 0.80
C LEU A 198 9.64 10.89 1.60
N ILE A 199 10.70 11.58 2.02
CA ILE A 199 11.77 11.03 2.85
C ILE A 199 11.20 10.55 4.19
N ASP A 200 10.39 11.36 4.86
CA ASP A 200 9.73 10.98 6.13
C ASP A 200 8.93 9.68 5.99
N VAL A 201 8.20 9.51 4.88
CA VAL A 201 7.44 8.28 4.61
C VAL A 201 8.35 7.07 4.36
N LEU A 202 9.51 7.27 3.71
CA LEU A 202 10.44 6.20 3.37
C LEU A 202 11.37 5.79 4.52
N GLU A 203 11.81 6.73 5.37
CA GLU A 203 12.71 6.46 6.49
C GLU A 203 11.99 5.84 7.70
N ASP A 204 10.68 6.10 7.86
CA ASP A 204 9.84 5.50 8.89
C ASP A 204 9.30 4.09 8.51
N HIS A 205 9.87 3.43 7.48
CA HIS A 205 9.58 2.05 7.05
C HIS A 205 10.58 1.02 7.59
#